data_AF-A0A8T6Y911-F1
#
_entry.id   AF-A0A8T6Y911-F1
#
_cell.length_a   1.000
_cell.length_b   1.000
_cell.length_c   1.000
_cell.angle_alpha   90.00
_cell.angle_beta   90.00
_cell.angle_gamma   90.00
#
_symmetry.space_group_name_H-M   'P 1'
#
loop_
_entity.id
_entity.type
_entity.pdbx_description
1 polymer ?
#
loop_
_entity_poly.entity_id
_entity_poly.type
_entity_poly.pdbx_seq_one_letter_code
_entity_poly.pdbx_strand_id
1 'polypeptide(L)'
;MWITENWTLTPYIVAELVLIVLLMYLLEVPQRAFGGKGDDFVPRVSLAEISSETRKVAKRIVKRPKVDVGAKRTAAAAKRKVKPKVLGEGTLECPACGSDLAIDVRRCPECYRDNEFAWCPVSEHYIIPCPVCGKPTVYGEEACSHCGQTLTLAYKCPECLKATPLQRWERA
;
A
#
# COMPACT_ATOMS: atom_id res chain seq x y z
N MET A 1 -58.47 30.47 5.14
CA MET A 1 -57.35 31.42 5.22
C MET A 1 -56.21 30.78 4.44
N TRP A 2 -55.93 31.30 3.26
CA TRP A 2 -55.02 30.73 2.27
C TRP A 2 -53.58 31.12 2.64
N ILE A 3 -52.75 30.15 2.97
CA ILE A 3 -51.30 30.37 3.15
C ILE A 3 -50.69 30.17 1.77
N THR A 4 -50.31 31.27 1.14
CA THR A 4 -49.73 31.31 -0.20
C THR A 4 -48.36 30.63 -0.22
N GLU A 5 -48.24 29.65 -1.12
CA GLU A 5 -47.05 28.89 -1.50
C GLU A 5 -46.03 29.78 -2.23
N ASN A 6 -45.20 30.50 -1.47
CA ASN A 6 -43.99 31.13 -2.01
C ASN A 6 -42.84 30.88 -1.02
N TRP A 7 -42.58 29.60 -0.74
CA TRP A 7 -41.37 29.20 -0.03
C TRP A 7 -40.19 29.32 -0.99
N THR A 8 -39.69 30.54 -1.07
CA THR A 8 -38.28 30.91 -1.13
C THR A 8 -37.35 29.80 -1.65
N LEU A 9 -37.40 29.55 -2.96
CA LEU A 9 -36.35 28.81 -3.68
C LEU A 9 -34.99 29.54 -3.56
N THR A 10 -35.04 30.84 -3.29
CA THR A 10 -33.92 31.77 -3.16
C THR A 10 -32.85 31.37 -2.13
N PRO A 11 -33.14 31.12 -0.84
CA PRO A 11 -32.14 30.71 0.15
C PRO A 11 -31.40 29.42 -0.21
N TYR A 12 -32.08 28.45 -0.82
CA TYR A 12 -31.46 27.17 -1.20
C TYR A 12 -30.45 27.38 -2.35
N ILE A 13 -30.86 28.11 -3.39
CA ILE A 13 -29.98 28.45 -4.51
C ILE A 13 -28.77 29.28 -4.04
N VAL A 14 -28.99 30.23 -3.12
CA VAL A 14 -27.89 31.03 -2.55
C VAL A 14 -26.93 30.15 -1.74
N ALA A 15 -27.44 29.19 -0.95
CA ALA A 15 -26.60 28.28 -0.18
C ALA A 15 -25.74 27.36 -1.08
N GLU A 16 -26.33 26.81 -2.16
CA GLU A 16 -25.58 25.98 -3.11
C GLU A 16 -24.47 26.77 -3.82
N LEU A 17 -24.76 28.00 -4.26
CA LEU A 17 -23.75 28.85 -4.90
C LEU A 17 -22.59 29.20 -3.95
N VAL A 18 -22.88 29.48 -2.68
CA VAL A 18 -21.84 29.72 -1.66
C VAL A 18 -20.98 28.47 -1.46
N LEU A 19 -21.59 27.28 -1.42
CA LEU A 19 -20.88 26.02 -1.22
C LEU A 19 -19.96 25.68 -2.40
N ILE A 20 -20.41 25.92 -3.63
CA ILE A 20 -19.61 25.73 -4.86
C ILE A 20 -18.40 26.67 -4.87
N VAL A 21 -18.59 27.95 -4.53
CA VAL A 21 -17.49 28.93 -4.45
C VAL A 21 -16.49 28.56 -3.34
N LEU A 22 -16.98 28.10 -2.19
CA LEU A 22 -16.11 27.65 -1.08
C LEU A 22 -15.28 26.42 -1.48
N LEU A 23 -15.89 25.45 -2.18
CA LEU A 23 -15.20 24.27 -2.71
C LEU A 23 -14.09 24.65 -3.70
N MET A 24 -14.39 25.56 -4.64
CA MET A 24 -13.38 26.08 -5.57
C MET A 24 -12.24 26.77 -4.83
N TYR A 25 -12.56 27.59 -3.82
CA TYR A 25 -11.54 28.26 -3.00
C TYR A 25 -10.66 27.25 -2.23
N LEU A 26 -11.26 26.25 -1.58
CA LEU A 26 -10.52 25.22 -0.83
C LEU A 26 -9.62 24.37 -1.75
N LEU A 27 -10.04 24.11 -2.99
CA LEU A 27 -9.24 23.38 -3.97
C LEU A 27 -8.05 24.21 -4.51
N GLU A 28 -8.11 25.54 -4.41
CA GLU A 28 -7.04 26.44 -4.89
C GLU A 28 -6.02 26.80 -3.79
N VAL A 29 -6.41 26.74 -2.51
CA VAL A 29 -5.52 26.99 -1.36
C VAL A 29 -4.31 26.03 -1.20
N PRO A 30 -4.32 24.72 -1.58
CA PRO A 30 -3.15 23.87 -1.36
C PRO A 30 -1.93 24.27 -2.18
N GLN A 31 -2.05 25.16 -3.18
CA GLN A 31 -0.87 25.62 -3.93
C GLN A 31 -0.18 26.85 -3.33
N ARG A 32 -0.87 27.65 -2.50
CA ARG A 32 -0.28 28.87 -1.90
C ARG A 32 0.21 28.69 -0.47
N ALA A 33 -0.41 27.81 0.33
CA ALA A 33 0.05 27.55 1.69
C ALA A 33 1.28 26.61 1.74
N PHE A 34 1.47 25.78 0.72
CA PHE A 34 2.64 24.93 0.55
C PHE A 34 3.60 25.51 -0.49
N GLY A 35 4.01 26.77 -0.26
CA GLY A 35 5.00 27.47 -1.06
C GLY A 35 6.31 26.69 -1.14
N GLY A 36 6.42 25.82 -2.13
CA GLY A 36 7.59 25.02 -2.43
C GLY A 36 7.31 24.15 -3.65
N LYS A 37 7.90 24.51 -4.80
CA LYS A 37 8.03 23.60 -5.94
C LYS A 37 8.76 22.35 -5.47
N GLY A 38 8.06 21.23 -5.38
CA GLY A 38 8.55 19.86 -5.66
C GLY A 38 9.69 19.24 -4.84
N ASP A 39 10.71 19.99 -4.41
CA ASP A 39 12.01 19.44 -4.02
C ASP A 39 12.46 19.83 -2.59
N ASP A 40 11.78 20.78 -1.93
CA ASP A 40 12.21 21.33 -0.64
C ASP A 40 11.47 20.78 0.59
N PHE A 41 10.73 19.67 0.44
CA PHE A 41 10.13 18.99 1.59
C PHE A 41 11.18 18.18 2.36
N VAL A 42 12.17 18.87 2.93
CA VAL A 42 13.06 18.33 3.95
C VAL A 42 12.34 18.56 5.29
N PRO A 43 11.77 17.53 5.94
CA PRO A 43 11.33 17.68 7.31
C PRO A 43 12.53 18.16 8.14
N ARG A 44 12.47 19.40 8.66
CA ARG A 44 13.47 19.99 9.57
C ARG A 44 13.50 19.34 10.95
N VAL A 45 13.01 18.11 11.07
CA VAL A 45 13.24 17.28 12.25
C VAL A 45 14.46 16.44 11.93
N SER A 46 15.64 17.01 12.19
CA SER A 46 16.90 16.29 12.10
C SER A 46 16.88 15.08 13.03
N LEU A 47 16.69 13.89 12.45
CA LEU A 47 16.86 12.58 13.12
C LEU A 47 18.24 12.41 13.78
N ALA A 48 19.19 13.32 13.53
CA ALA A 48 20.47 13.38 14.19
C ALA A 48 20.35 13.57 15.73
N GLU A 49 19.35 14.33 16.22
CA GLU A 49 19.22 14.64 17.65
C GLU A 49 18.65 13.47 18.48
N ILE A 50 17.86 12.58 17.88
CA ILE A 50 17.31 11.40 18.56
C ILE A 50 18.35 10.27 18.70
N SER A 51 19.51 10.38 18.04
CA SER A 51 20.52 9.31 18.00
C SER A 51 21.57 9.36 19.11
N SER A 52 21.66 10.45 19.87
CA SER A 52 22.74 10.61 20.86
C SER A 52 22.48 9.87 22.18
N GLU A 53 21.21 9.73 22.60
CA GLU A 53 20.86 8.95 23.79
C GLU A 53 20.79 7.43 23.55
N THR A 54 20.35 7.00 22.37
CA THR A 54 20.22 5.56 22.06
C THR A 54 21.56 4.87 21.76
N ARG A 55 22.64 5.63 21.50
CA ARG A 55 23.98 5.09 21.22
C ARG A 55 24.71 4.53 22.46
N LYS A 56 24.31 4.91 23.68
CA LYS A 56 24.95 4.41 24.91
C LYS A 56 24.51 2.99 25.28
N VAL A 57 23.34 2.53 24.82
CA VAL A 57 22.82 1.19 25.13
C VAL A 57 23.37 0.11 24.19
N ALA A 58 23.74 0.45 22.95
CA ALA A 58 24.17 -0.53 21.94
C ALA A 58 25.63 -1.00 22.06
N LYS A 59 26.45 -0.44 22.97
CA LYS A 59 27.88 -0.79 23.10
C LYS A 59 28.19 -2.02 23.96
N ARG A 60 27.19 -2.73 24.51
CA ARG A 60 27.42 -3.93 25.36
C ARG A 60 27.30 -5.27 24.66
N ILE A 61 27.06 -5.33 23.35
CA ILE A 61 26.95 -6.61 22.62
C ILE A 61 28.05 -6.70 21.56
N VAL A 62 29.31 -6.79 22.02
CA VAL A 62 30.45 -7.18 21.21
C VAL A 62 30.97 -8.51 21.74
N LYS A 63 30.78 -9.57 20.96
CA LYS A 63 31.75 -10.63 20.65
C LYS A 63 31.03 -11.68 19.82
N ARG A 64 31.05 -11.52 18.49
CA ARG A 64 30.86 -12.64 17.57
C ARG A 64 32.23 -13.05 17.03
N PRO A 65 32.54 -14.36 17.01
CA PRO A 65 33.80 -14.87 16.49
C PRO A 65 33.89 -14.63 14.98
N LYS A 66 35.08 -14.23 14.52
CA LYS A 66 35.45 -14.22 13.09
C LYS A 66 35.50 -15.66 12.61
N VAL A 67 34.66 -15.98 11.64
CA VAL A 67 34.82 -17.19 10.82
C VAL A 67 35.35 -16.72 9.48
N ASP A 68 36.61 -17.05 9.21
CA ASP A 68 37.24 -16.87 7.91
C ASP A 68 36.69 -17.92 6.94
N VAL A 69 35.91 -17.49 5.95
CA VAL A 69 35.58 -18.33 4.79
C VAL A 69 36.24 -17.71 3.56
N GLY A 70 37.39 -18.27 3.22
CA GLY A 70 38.11 -17.99 2.01
C GLY A 70 37.34 -18.44 0.76
N ALA A 71 37.37 -17.56 -0.23
CA ALA A 71 37.67 -17.79 -1.64
C ALA A 71 37.02 -18.97 -2.41
N LYS A 72 36.57 -18.58 -3.62
CA LYS A 72 36.32 -19.37 -4.85
C LYS A 72 34.98 -20.11 -4.93
N ARG A 73 34.09 -19.56 -5.78
CA ARG A 73 33.45 -20.24 -6.92
C ARG A 73 32.57 -19.25 -7.69
N THR A 74 33.09 -18.74 -8.80
CA THR A 74 32.70 -19.10 -10.18
C THR A 74 31.30 -18.65 -10.58
N ALA A 75 31.28 -17.76 -11.56
CA ALA A 75 30.13 -17.36 -12.35
C ALA A 75 29.36 -18.58 -12.86
N ALA A 76 28.17 -18.78 -12.31
CA ALA A 76 27.10 -19.51 -12.93
C ALA A 76 25.81 -18.88 -12.41
N ALA A 77 25.46 -17.73 -13.00
CA ALA A 77 24.13 -17.14 -12.89
C ALA A 77 23.14 -18.02 -13.66
N ALA A 78 22.98 -19.26 -13.18
CA ALA A 78 21.87 -20.11 -13.52
C ALA A 78 20.64 -19.42 -12.94
N LYS A 79 19.73 -19.07 -13.85
CA LYS A 79 18.37 -18.58 -13.60
C LYS A 79 17.68 -19.52 -12.60
N ARG A 80 17.91 -19.31 -11.30
CA ARG A 80 17.15 -19.97 -10.25
C ARG A 80 15.79 -19.27 -10.28
N LYS A 81 14.88 -19.84 -11.07
CA LYS A 81 13.45 -19.58 -10.98
C LYS A 81 13.05 -19.98 -9.56
N VAL A 82 13.15 -19.04 -8.63
CA VAL A 82 12.43 -19.13 -7.36
C VAL A 82 10.98 -18.94 -7.78
N LYS A 83 10.29 -20.05 -8.05
CA LYS A 83 8.83 -20.01 -8.19
C LYS A 83 8.32 -19.45 -6.85
N PRO A 84 7.63 -18.30 -6.83
CA PRO A 84 7.00 -17.83 -5.61
C PRO A 84 6.04 -18.93 -5.15
N LYS A 85 6.37 -19.56 -4.03
CA LYS A 85 5.59 -20.62 -3.40
C LYS A 85 4.41 -19.96 -2.69
N VAL A 86 3.46 -19.40 -3.45
CA VAL A 86 2.30 -18.69 -2.87
C VAL A 86 0.98 -19.39 -3.19
N LEU A 87 0.90 -20.25 -4.21
CA LEU A 87 -0.31 -21.02 -4.47
C LEU A 87 0.00 -22.52 -4.44
N GLY A 88 -0.40 -23.20 -3.36
CA GLY A 88 -0.50 -24.67 -3.36
C GLY A 88 -1.54 -25.11 -4.39
N GLU A 89 -1.41 -26.33 -4.91
CA GLU A 89 -2.28 -26.95 -5.93
C GLU A 89 -3.72 -27.24 -5.40
N GLY A 90 -4.39 -26.22 -4.88
CA GLY A 90 -5.81 -26.23 -4.54
C GLY A 90 -6.50 -25.08 -5.27
N THR A 91 -7.70 -25.33 -5.78
CA THR A 91 -8.60 -24.28 -6.28
C THR A 91 -8.82 -23.27 -5.17
N LEU A 92 -8.27 -22.07 -5.35
CA LEU A 92 -8.48 -20.96 -4.42
C LEU A 92 -9.81 -20.31 -4.77
N GLU A 93 -10.75 -20.38 -3.84
CA GLU A 93 -12.05 -19.74 -3.94
C GLU A 93 -12.00 -18.32 -3.38
N CYS A 94 -12.77 -17.42 -3.98
CA CYS A 94 -12.89 -16.05 -3.51
C CYS A 94 -13.64 -16.01 -2.16
N PRO A 95 -13.09 -15.39 -1.10
CA PRO A 95 -13.77 -15.32 0.20
C PRO A 95 -15.06 -14.47 0.17
N ALA A 96 -15.24 -13.62 -0.85
CA ALA A 96 -16.41 -12.75 -0.98
C ALA A 96 -17.59 -13.42 -1.71
N CYS A 97 -17.33 -14.24 -2.74
CA CYS A 97 -18.39 -14.81 -3.59
C CYS A 97 -18.28 -16.32 -3.84
N GLY A 98 -17.21 -16.98 -3.39
CA GLY A 98 -16.99 -18.41 -3.58
C GLY A 98 -16.58 -18.84 -5.00
N SER A 99 -16.43 -17.90 -5.95
CA SER A 99 -16.01 -18.24 -7.31
C SER A 99 -14.51 -18.57 -7.38
N ASP A 100 -14.11 -19.27 -8.44
CA ASP A 100 -12.71 -19.52 -8.75
C ASP A 100 -11.93 -18.21 -8.96
N LEU A 101 -10.69 -18.20 -8.46
CA LEU A 101 -9.76 -17.08 -8.62
C LEU A 101 -8.92 -17.24 -9.90
N ALA A 102 -8.81 -16.15 -10.66
CA ALA A 102 -7.87 -16.02 -11.77
C ALA A 102 -6.51 -15.55 -11.26
N ILE A 103 -5.45 -15.86 -12.02
CA ILE A 103 -4.09 -15.38 -11.72
C ILE A 103 -3.79 -14.17 -12.62
N ASP A 104 -3.49 -13.04 -12.00
CA ASP A 104 -3.01 -11.82 -12.66
C ASP A 104 -1.53 -11.60 -12.34
N VAL A 105 -0.70 -11.48 -13.36
CA VAL A 105 0.75 -11.31 -13.19
C VAL A 105 1.08 -9.83 -13.27
N ARG A 106 1.68 -9.29 -12.20
CA ARG A 106 2.07 -7.89 -12.13
C ARG A 106 3.54 -7.72 -11.76
N ARG A 107 4.18 -6.72 -12.34
CA ARG A 107 5.58 -6.39 -12.14
C ARG A 107 5.76 -5.39 -11.01
N CYS A 108 6.68 -5.70 -10.10
CA CYS A 108 7.06 -4.79 -9.02
C CYS A 108 7.78 -3.55 -9.58
N PRO A 109 7.36 -2.32 -9.25
CA PRO A 109 8.00 -1.10 -9.77
C PRO A 109 9.41 -0.86 -9.21
N GLU A 110 9.76 -1.53 -8.12
CA GLU A 110 11.05 -1.31 -7.44
C GLU A 110 12.13 -2.30 -7.87
N CYS A 111 11.79 -3.57 -8.07
CA CYS A 111 12.75 -4.61 -8.42
C CYS A 111 12.47 -5.29 -9.77
N TYR A 112 11.44 -4.84 -10.50
CA TYR A 112 11.07 -5.32 -11.84
C TYR A 112 10.85 -6.83 -11.94
N ARG A 113 10.51 -7.48 -10.83
CA ARG A 113 10.15 -8.90 -10.81
C ARG A 113 8.64 -9.07 -10.89
N ASP A 114 8.25 -10.04 -11.70
CA ASP A 114 6.86 -10.42 -11.88
C ASP A 114 6.39 -11.21 -10.65
N ASN A 115 5.19 -10.89 -10.18
CA ASN A 115 4.53 -11.55 -9.07
C ASN A 115 3.11 -11.94 -9.48
N GLU A 116 2.67 -13.09 -9.01
CA GLU A 116 1.33 -13.61 -9.26
C GLU A 116 0.38 -13.12 -8.16
N PHE A 117 -0.74 -12.54 -8.57
CA PHE A 117 -1.81 -12.08 -7.70
C PHE A 117 -3.09 -12.85 -8.02
N ALA A 118 -3.83 -13.24 -6.99
CA ALA A 118 -5.16 -13.80 -7.18
C ALA A 118 -6.16 -12.66 -7.43
N TRP A 119 -6.97 -12.82 -8.47
CA TRP A 119 -7.99 -11.86 -8.91
C TRP A 119 -9.34 -12.56 -9.04
N CYS A 120 -10.38 -11.98 -8.44
CA CYS A 120 -11.73 -12.47 -8.60
C CYS A 120 -12.41 -11.77 -9.79
N PRO A 121 -12.81 -12.49 -10.85
CA PRO A 121 -13.49 -11.88 -12.00
C PRO A 121 -14.91 -11.42 -11.70
N VAL A 122 -15.56 -12.00 -10.67
CA VAL A 122 -16.96 -11.66 -10.30
C VAL A 122 -17.04 -10.39 -9.47
N SER A 123 -16.23 -10.27 -8.41
CA SER A 123 -16.22 -9.11 -7.52
C SER A 123 -15.21 -8.02 -7.92
N GLU A 124 -14.44 -8.23 -8.98
CA GLU A 124 -13.38 -7.32 -9.45
C GLU A 124 -12.42 -6.87 -8.33
N HIS A 125 -11.99 -7.81 -7.50
CA HIS A 125 -11.06 -7.54 -6.40
C HIS A 125 -9.87 -8.48 -6.38
N TYR A 126 -8.74 -7.97 -5.92
CA TYR A 126 -7.55 -8.77 -5.67
C TYR A 126 -7.65 -9.45 -4.31
N ILE A 127 -7.22 -10.70 -4.25
CA ILE A 127 -7.12 -11.45 -3.01
C ILE A 127 -5.65 -11.55 -2.63
N ILE A 128 -5.31 -11.05 -1.45
CA ILE A 128 -3.95 -11.08 -0.90
C ILE A 128 -3.93 -11.85 0.43
N PRO A 129 -2.81 -12.48 0.81
CA PRO A 129 -2.69 -13.04 2.15
C PRO A 129 -2.59 -11.94 3.20
N CYS A 130 -3.35 -12.06 4.28
CA CYS A 130 -3.23 -11.18 5.44
C CYS A 130 -1.81 -11.29 6.03
N PRO A 131 -1.11 -10.17 6.31
CA PRO A 131 0.27 -10.19 6.84
C PRO A 131 0.38 -10.80 8.25
N VAL A 132 -0.75 -10.94 8.95
CA VAL A 132 -0.80 -11.34 10.36
C VAL A 132 -1.23 -12.79 10.50
N CYS A 133 -2.38 -13.16 9.90
CA CYS A 133 -2.90 -14.52 10.00
C CYS A 133 -2.59 -15.40 8.78
N GLY A 134 -2.06 -14.84 7.69
CA GLY A 134 -1.74 -15.56 6.46
C GLY A 134 -2.94 -16.01 5.62
N LYS A 135 -4.17 -15.82 6.11
CA LYS A 135 -5.40 -16.19 5.39
C LYS A 135 -5.69 -15.23 4.22
N PRO A 136 -6.32 -15.70 3.14
CA PRO A 136 -6.71 -14.84 2.02
C PRO A 136 -7.73 -13.79 2.47
N THR A 137 -7.53 -12.55 2.05
CA THR A 137 -8.40 -11.41 2.37
C THR A 137 -8.52 -10.52 1.15
N VAL A 138 -9.62 -9.78 1.05
CA VAL A 138 -9.85 -8.84 -0.06
C VAL A 138 -8.91 -7.65 0.08
N TYR A 139 -8.18 -7.33 -0.99
CA TYR A 139 -7.34 -6.14 -1.05
C TYR A 139 -8.22 -4.88 -1.12
N GLY A 140 -7.93 -3.91 -0.26
CA GLY A 140 -8.69 -2.65 -0.18
C GLY A 140 -9.59 -2.54 1.04
N GLU A 141 -9.84 -3.65 1.75
CA GLU A 141 -10.56 -3.61 3.02
C GLU A 141 -9.71 -2.97 4.13
N GLU A 142 -10.36 -2.25 5.04
CA GLU A 142 -9.68 -1.60 6.17
C GLU A 142 -9.18 -2.61 7.20
N ALA A 143 -9.83 -3.77 7.31
CA ALA A 143 -9.50 -4.82 8.27
C ALA A 143 -9.68 -6.21 7.69
N CYS A 144 -8.88 -7.16 8.17
CA CYS A 144 -8.98 -8.56 7.76
C CYS A 144 -10.25 -9.22 8.32
N SER A 145 -11.06 -9.83 7.46
CA SER A 145 -12.28 -10.56 7.83
C SER A 145 -12.05 -11.72 8.82
N HIS A 146 -10.84 -12.26 8.90
CA HIS A 146 -10.52 -13.40 9.76
C HIS A 146 -9.94 -13.03 11.12
N CYS A 147 -9.07 -12.02 11.20
CA CYS A 147 -8.38 -11.66 12.44
C CYS A 147 -8.70 -10.25 12.96
N GLY A 148 -9.45 -9.45 12.21
CA GLY A 148 -9.84 -8.08 12.58
C GLY A 148 -8.70 -7.06 12.60
N GLN A 149 -7.47 -7.44 12.26
CA GLN A 149 -6.37 -6.48 12.17
C GLN A 149 -6.54 -5.55 10.98
N THR A 150 -6.17 -4.28 11.19
CA THR A 150 -6.17 -3.28 10.14
C THR A 150 -5.16 -3.62 9.05
N LEU A 151 -5.60 -3.61 7.80
CA LEU A 151 -4.77 -3.95 6.67
C LEU A 151 -4.11 -2.69 6.12
N THR A 152 -2.80 -2.73 5.94
CA THR A 152 -2.11 -1.72 5.16
C THR A 152 -2.46 -1.91 3.68
N LEU A 153 -2.94 -0.86 3.02
CA LEU A 153 -3.26 -0.81 1.58
C LEU A 153 -2.00 -0.91 0.67
N ALA A 154 -0.96 -1.59 1.13
CA ALA A 154 0.30 -1.77 0.43
C ALA A 154 0.69 -3.24 0.48
N TYR A 155 0.92 -3.84 -0.69
CA TYR A 155 1.43 -5.19 -0.80
C TYR A 155 2.95 -5.19 -0.66
N LYS A 156 3.48 -6.09 0.17
CA LYS A 156 4.92 -6.22 0.39
C LYS A 156 5.50 -7.20 -0.62
N CYS A 157 6.37 -6.71 -1.51
CA CYS A 157 7.01 -7.57 -2.50
C CYS A 157 7.87 -8.64 -1.81
N PRO A 158 7.75 -9.94 -2.15
CA PRO A 158 8.52 -11.00 -1.53
C PRO A 158 10.03 -10.92 -1.86
N GLU A 159 10.38 -10.31 -2.98
CA GLU A 159 11.76 -10.26 -3.49
C GLU A 159 12.54 -9.06 -2.92
N CYS A 160 11.96 -7.86 -2.93
CA CYS A 160 12.63 -6.64 -2.46
C CYS A 160 12.14 -6.12 -1.11
N LEU A 161 11.09 -6.73 -0.54
CA LEU A 161 10.49 -6.40 0.75
C LEU A 161 9.93 -4.97 0.87
N LYS A 162 9.89 -4.20 -0.22
CA LYS A 162 9.25 -2.89 -0.25
C LYS A 162 7.73 -3.05 -0.31
N ALA A 163 7.03 -2.28 0.52
CA ALA A 163 5.58 -2.20 0.53
C ALA A 163 5.14 -1.15 -0.49
N THR A 164 4.32 -1.55 -1.46
CA THR A 164 3.87 -0.67 -2.53
C THR A 164 2.38 -0.90 -2.79
N PRO A 165 1.57 0.16 -2.93
CA PRO A 165 0.15 0.02 -3.26
C PRO A 165 -0.01 -0.67 -4.61
N LEU A 166 -0.95 -1.60 -4.71
CA LEU A 166 -1.16 -2.45 -5.88
C LEU A 166 -1.45 -1.64 -7.16
N GLN A 167 -2.01 -0.44 -7.03
CA GLN A 167 -2.24 0.48 -8.15
C GLN A 167 -0.95 0.90 -8.88
N ARG A 168 0.21 0.85 -8.21
CA ARG A 168 1.52 1.18 -8.82
C ARG A 168 2.20 -0.03 -9.48
N TRP A 169 1.61 -1.22 -9.40
CA TRP A 169 2.15 -2.41 -10.03
C TRP A 169 1.64 -2.51 -11.46
N GLU A 170 2.55 -2.62 -12.42
CA GLU A 170 2.23 -2.72 -13.85
C GLU A 170 1.81 -4.16 -14.19
N ARG A 171 0.86 -4.33 -15.11
CA ARG A 171 0.57 -5.67 -15.66
C ARG A 171 1.74 -6.09 -16.54
N ALA A 172 2.23 -7.31 -16.30
CA ALA A 172 3.42 -7.85 -16.99
C ALA A 172 3.09 -8.41 -18.38
#